data_AF-A0A8S3XF41-F1
#
_entry.id   AF-A0A8S3XF41-F1
#
_cell.length_a   1.000
_cell.length_b   1.000
_cell.length_c   1.000
_cell.angle_alpha   90.00
_cell.angle_beta   90.00
_cell.angle_gamma   90.00
#
_symmetry.space_group_name_H-M   'P 1'
#
loop_
_entity.id
_entity.type
_entity.pdbx_description
1 polymer ?
#
loop_
_entity_poly.entity_id
_entity_poly.type
_entity_poly.pdbx_seq_one_letter_code
_entity_poly.pdbx_strand_id
1 'polypeptide(L)'
;MEKAGIQESNDDFTRLEKLIKKCMEESKVIKTKIMNEPQKEWINKSIITEINERNLMWTELQNNPEREDLREKFITKRHKIIKLIRETKKSYYKKEFDKYSGKPKKLWNLLNTLTSNKFKQRCAPLKLIVNSIEFTDPHEICNIFNNFFATIGPYLAYEIPIQFHVNYTHALPKPLLQNLQINSLDPCFEEEILNIINNLDSNSSVGLDGISTKVIKCVKDLIINSLTKNFNKLFETFIVL
;
A
#
# COMPACT_ATOMS: atom_id res chain seq x y z
N MET A 1 5.87 -16.37 -35.05
CA MET A 1 5.97 -17.84 -35.02
C MET A 1 6.90 -18.16 -33.87
N GLU A 2 6.56 -18.86 -32.80
CA GLU A 2 5.43 -19.71 -32.44
C GLU A 2 4.88 -19.26 -31.08
N LYS A 3 3.56 -19.21 -30.97
CA LYS A 3 2.89 -19.22 -29.66
C LYS A 3 3.05 -20.65 -29.14
N ALA A 4 3.94 -20.87 -28.18
CA ALA A 4 3.92 -22.09 -27.39
C ALA A 4 2.55 -22.15 -26.71
N GLY A 5 1.69 -23.04 -27.22
CA GLY A 5 0.38 -23.31 -26.65
C GLY A 5 0.58 -23.79 -25.23
N ILE A 6 0.09 -23.02 -24.27
CA ILE A 6 -0.18 -23.52 -22.93
C ILE A 6 -1.31 -24.52 -23.11
N GLN A 7 -0.92 -25.78 -23.30
CA GLN A 7 -1.82 -26.91 -23.45
C GLN A 7 -2.66 -26.99 -22.16
N GLU A 8 -3.98 -27.04 -22.33
CA GLU A 8 -4.99 -27.15 -21.27
C GLU A 8 -4.80 -28.43 -20.45
N SER A 9 -3.82 -28.44 -19.55
CA SER A 9 -3.60 -29.49 -18.53
C SER A 9 -3.83 -28.93 -17.12
N ASN A 10 -4.80 -28.02 -16.98
CA ASN A 10 -4.95 -27.21 -15.76
C ASN A 10 -6.28 -27.39 -15.01
N ASP A 11 -7.04 -28.44 -15.30
CA ASP A 11 -8.35 -28.68 -14.67
C ASP A 11 -8.23 -28.86 -13.14
N ASP A 12 -7.22 -29.61 -12.69
CA ASP A 12 -7.02 -29.92 -11.27
C ASP A 12 -6.58 -28.70 -10.44
N PHE A 13 -5.67 -27.87 -10.95
CA PHE A 13 -5.23 -26.62 -10.30
C PHE A 13 -6.34 -25.57 -10.30
N THR A 14 -7.04 -25.41 -11.43
CA THR A 14 -8.15 -24.46 -11.54
C THR A 14 -9.28 -24.85 -10.58
N ARG A 15 -9.54 -26.15 -10.42
CA ARG A 15 -10.51 -26.67 -9.45
C ARG A 15 -10.08 -26.39 -8.02
N LEU A 16 -8.80 -26.62 -7.69
CA LEU A 16 -8.25 -26.32 -6.37
C LEU A 16 -8.34 -24.82 -6.04
N GLU A 17 -7.96 -23.96 -6.98
CA GLU A 17 -8.04 -22.51 -6.85
C GLU A 17 -9.49 -22.04 -6.60
N LYS A 18 -10.45 -22.56 -7.37
CA LYS A 18 -11.88 -22.28 -7.19
C LYS A 18 -12.38 -22.70 -5.81
N LEU A 19 -11.96 -23.86 -5.30
CA LEU A 19 -12.33 -24.33 -3.97
C LEU A 19 -11.79 -23.41 -2.88
N ILE A 20 -10.52 -23.01 -2.96
CA ILE A 20 -9.91 -22.07 -2.01
C ILE A 20 -10.67 -20.74 -2.01
N LYS A 21 -10.93 -20.18 -3.20
CA LYS A 21 -11.69 -18.93 -3.35
C LYS A 21 -13.10 -19.01 -2.77
N LYS A 22 -13.80 -20.12 -2.98
CA LYS A 22 -15.14 -20.35 -2.40
C LYS A 22 -15.08 -20.35 -0.87
N CYS A 23 -14.16 -21.10 -0.28
CA CYS A 23 -14.01 -21.16 1.19
C CYS A 23 -13.62 -19.80 1.78
N MET A 24 -12.82 -18.99 1.07
CA MET A 24 -12.48 -17.63 1.48
C MET A 24 -13.71 -16.72 1.56
N GLU A 25 -14.59 -16.76 0.56
CA GLU A 25 -15.77 -15.91 0.53
C GLU A 25 -16.79 -16.32 1.61
N GLU A 26 -17.00 -17.62 1.82
CA GLU A 26 -17.88 -18.14 2.88
C GLU A 26 -17.38 -17.78 4.30
N SER A 27 -16.06 -17.65 4.47
CA SER A 27 -15.42 -17.38 5.77
C SER A 27 -15.17 -15.89 6.05
N LYS A 28 -15.59 -14.99 5.16
CA LYS A 28 -15.25 -13.57 5.22
C LYS A 28 -16.08 -12.83 6.27
N VAL A 29 -15.45 -12.43 7.36
CA VAL A 29 -16.06 -11.55 8.37
C VAL A 29 -15.64 -10.11 8.12
N ILE A 30 -16.57 -9.28 7.62
CA ILE A 30 -16.32 -7.84 7.44
C ILE A 30 -16.33 -7.15 8.80
N LYS A 31 -15.16 -6.70 9.27
CA LYS A 31 -15.03 -5.82 10.44
C LYS A 31 -14.61 -4.43 9.97
N THR A 32 -15.54 -3.48 9.99
CA THR A 32 -15.24 -2.07 9.70
C THR A 32 -14.55 -1.42 10.89
N LYS A 33 -13.24 -1.18 10.77
CA LYS A 33 -12.48 -0.37 11.74
C LYS A 33 -12.37 1.06 11.24
N ILE A 34 -13.09 1.99 11.83
CA ILE A 34 -12.92 3.43 11.57
C ILE A 34 -11.76 3.94 12.45
N MET A 35 -10.59 4.16 11.84
CA MET A 35 -9.45 4.81 12.52
C MET A 35 -9.50 6.31 12.26
N ASN A 36 -9.83 7.07 13.30
CA ASN A 36 -9.75 8.53 13.29
C ASN A 36 -8.75 8.95 14.37
N GLU A 37 -7.48 9.09 13.99
CA GLU A 37 -6.45 9.57 14.91
C GLU A 37 -6.66 11.06 15.23
N PRO A 38 -6.37 11.50 16.47
CA PRO A 38 -6.47 12.91 16.83
C PRO A 38 -5.44 13.73 16.05
N GLN A 39 -5.90 14.49 15.05
CA GLN A 39 -5.02 15.35 14.24
C GLN A 39 -4.60 16.65 14.93
N LYS A 40 -5.20 16.99 16.08
CA LYS A 40 -4.94 18.23 16.81
C LYS A 40 -5.01 17.97 18.31
N GLU A 41 -4.23 18.71 19.08
CA GLU A 41 -4.11 18.55 20.54
C GLU A 41 -5.43 18.72 21.31
N TRP A 42 -6.38 19.49 20.77
CA TRP A 42 -7.70 19.69 21.38
C TRP A 42 -8.72 18.59 21.01
N ILE A 43 -8.39 17.70 20.07
CA ILE A 43 -9.26 16.56 19.70
C ILE A 43 -8.99 15.44 20.70
N ASN A 44 -9.97 15.17 21.56
CA ASN A 44 -9.88 14.09 22.55
C ASN A 44 -10.57 12.80 22.04
N LYS A 45 -10.30 11.68 22.74
CA LYS A 45 -10.90 10.38 22.40
C LYS A 45 -12.44 10.43 22.38
N SER A 46 -13.08 11.17 23.30
CA SER A 46 -14.53 11.30 23.33
C SER A 46 -15.12 11.97 22.08
N ILE A 47 -14.47 13.01 21.54
CA ILE A 47 -14.89 13.65 20.28
C ILE A 47 -14.76 12.67 19.13
N ILE A 48 -13.68 11.88 19.11
CA ILE A 48 -13.45 10.86 18.08
C ILE A 48 -14.53 9.78 18.14
N THR A 49 -14.88 9.29 19.32
CA THR A 49 -15.96 8.30 19.50
C THR A 49 -17.29 8.84 18.97
N GLU A 50 -17.66 10.07 19.34
CA GLU A 50 -18.89 10.71 18.87
C GLU A 50 -18.88 10.92 17.34
N ILE A 51 -17.74 11.29 16.75
CA ILE A 51 -17.56 11.40 15.28
C ILE A 51 -17.75 10.03 14.61
N ASN A 52 -17.17 8.97 15.18
CA ASN A 52 -17.27 7.61 14.64
C ASN A 52 -18.72 7.11 14.68
N GLU A 53 -19.43 7.31 15.79
CA GLU A 53 -20.85 6.97 15.91
C GLU A 53 -21.70 7.69 14.86
N ARG A 54 -21.46 8.99 14.64
CA ARG A 54 -22.13 9.74 13.58
C ARG A 54 -21.81 9.20 12.20
N ASN A 55 -20.55 8.81 11.95
CA ASN A 55 -20.16 8.23 10.67
C ASN A 55 -20.83 6.87 10.42
N LEU A 56 -20.96 6.04 11.47
CA LEU A 56 -21.71 4.79 11.39
C LEU A 56 -23.19 5.05 11.02
N MET A 57 -23.83 6.01 11.68
CA MET A 57 -25.21 6.43 11.35
C MET A 57 -25.34 6.96 9.92
N TRP A 58 -24.33 7.69 9.42
CA TRP A 58 -24.30 8.14 8.04
C TRP A 58 -24.27 6.96 7.06
N THR A 59 -23.41 5.98 7.31
CA THR A 59 -23.34 4.75 6.49
C THR A 59 -24.66 3.98 6.52
N GLU A 60 -25.29 3.85 7.70
CA GLU A 60 -26.60 3.19 7.84
C GLU A 60 -27.69 3.92 7.05
N LEU A 61 -27.69 5.26 7.07
CA LEU A 61 -28.63 6.10 6.34
C LEU A 61 -28.43 6.04 4.82
N GLN A 62 -27.17 5.94 4.34
CA GLN A 62 -26.89 5.74 2.91
C GLN A 62 -27.46 4.42 2.40
N ASN A 63 -27.46 3.38 3.24
CA ASN A 63 -28.03 2.08 2.89
C ASN A 63 -29.56 2.04 3.04
N ASN A 64 -30.15 2.93 3.83
CA ASN A 64 -31.59 2.97 4.13
C ASN A 64 -32.15 4.40 4.06
N PRO A 65 -32.22 5.01 2.86
CA PRO A 65 -32.55 6.42 2.70
C PRO A 65 -33.99 6.78 3.12
N GLU A 66 -34.91 5.83 3.08
CA GLU A 66 -36.34 6.02 3.40
C GLU A 66 -36.62 6.15 4.92
N ARG A 67 -35.62 5.90 5.77
CA ARG A 67 -35.78 5.96 7.22
C ARG A 67 -35.65 7.38 7.77
N GLU A 68 -36.77 8.12 7.81
CA GLU A 68 -36.79 9.49 8.35
C GLU A 68 -36.39 9.54 9.84
N ASP A 69 -36.74 8.52 10.64
CA ASP A 69 -36.37 8.44 12.06
C ASP A 69 -34.83 8.43 12.27
N LEU A 70 -34.12 7.74 11.38
CA LEU A 70 -32.67 7.64 11.38
C LEU A 70 -32.04 8.96 10.91
N ARG A 71 -32.67 9.61 9.93
CA ARG A 71 -32.26 10.91 9.41
C ARG A 71 -32.34 12.00 10.47
N GLU A 72 -33.44 12.08 11.23
CA GLU A 72 -33.59 13.03 12.34
C GLU A 72 -32.55 12.80 13.46
N LYS A 73 -32.32 11.54 13.83
CA LYS A 73 -31.27 11.16 14.80
C LYS A 73 -29.89 11.59 14.33
N PHE A 74 -29.57 11.34 13.05
CA PHE A 74 -28.30 11.74 12.45
C PHE A 74 -28.11 13.26 12.48
N ILE A 75 -29.13 14.04 12.07
CA ILE A 75 -29.07 15.51 12.08
C ILE A 75 -28.84 16.03 13.50
N THR A 76 -29.59 15.50 14.48
CA THR A 76 -29.45 15.88 15.89
C THR A 76 -28.04 15.57 16.42
N LYS A 77 -27.53 14.37 16.15
CA LYS A 77 -26.17 13.95 16.52
C LYS A 77 -25.11 14.83 15.86
N ARG A 78 -25.27 15.16 14.56
CA ARG A 78 -24.40 16.09 13.83
C ARG A 78 -24.35 17.46 14.50
N HIS A 79 -25.49 18.04 14.86
CA HIS A 79 -25.55 19.33 15.56
C HIS A 79 -24.88 19.28 16.93
N LYS A 80 -25.13 18.21 17.71
CA LYS A 80 -24.48 17.98 19.00
C LYS A 80 -22.95 17.94 18.86
N ILE A 81 -22.44 17.22 17.87
CA ILE A 81 -20.99 17.11 17.60
C ILE A 81 -20.40 18.46 17.18
N ILE A 82 -21.08 19.22 16.32
CA ILE A 82 -20.63 20.56 15.93
C ILE A 82 -20.50 21.46 17.17
N LYS A 83 -21.50 21.43 18.05
CA LYS A 83 -21.48 22.19 19.31
C LYS A 83 -20.32 21.74 20.21
N LEU A 84 -20.16 20.44 20.42
CA LEU A 84 -19.06 19.86 21.21
C LEU A 84 -17.70 20.29 20.68
N ILE A 85 -17.45 20.15 19.37
CA ILE A 85 -16.18 20.56 18.74
C ILE A 85 -15.89 22.04 18.97
N ARG A 86 -16.91 22.91 18.81
CA ARG A 86 -16.76 24.35 19.02
C ARG A 86 -16.42 24.67 20.47
N GLU A 87 -17.12 24.06 21.42
CA GLU A 87 -16.93 24.28 22.86
C GLU A 87 -15.57 23.76 23.34
N THR A 88 -15.19 22.55 22.93
CA THR A 88 -13.88 21.98 23.28
C THR A 88 -12.74 22.80 22.70
N LYS A 89 -12.83 23.18 21.42
CA LYS A 89 -11.81 24.02 20.78
C LYS A 89 -11.69 25.38 21.51
N LYS A 90 -12.82 26.03 21.81
CA LYS A 90 -12.84 27.30 22.55
C LYS A 90 -12.21 27.16 23.94
N SER A 91 -12.59 26.13 24.69
CA SER A 91 -12.09 25.88 26.04
C SER A 91 -10.58 25.61 26.05
N TYR A 92 -10.10 24.79 25.11
CA TYR A 92 -8.67 24.50 24.98
C TYR A 92 -7.85 25.77 24.70
N TYR A 93 -8.22 26.55 23.68
CA TYR A 93 -7.44 27.75 23.35
C TYR A 93 -7.56 28.82 24.44
N LYS A 94 -8.70 28.94 25.12
CA LYS A 94 -8.83 29.80 26.29
C LYS A 94 -7.78 29.43 27.36
N LYS A 95 -7.66 28.15 27.69
CA LYS A 95 -6.65 27.65 28.65
C LYS A 95 -5.22 27.93 28.20
N GLU A 96 -4.91 27.74 26.92
CA GLU A 96 -3.57 28.04 26.39
C GLU A 96 -3.28 29.54 26.41
N PHE A 97 -4.25 30.41 26.11
CA PHE A 97 -4.08 31.86 26.25
C PHE A 97 -3.86 32.28 27.70
N ASP A 98 -4.65 31.73 28.64
CA ASP A 98 -4.51 32.01 30.08
C ASP A 98 -3.11 31.57 30.58
N LYS A 99 -2.61 30.42 30.11
CA LYS A 99 -1.28 29.88 30.43
C LYS A 99 -0.12 30.74 29.91
N TYR A 100 -0.30 31.45 28.80
CA TYR A 100 0.70 32.38 28.25
C TYR A 100 0.45 33.84 28.65
N SER A 101 -0.46 34.09 29.59
CA SER A 101 -0.62 35.42 30.20
C SER A 101 0.72 35.90 30.77
N GLY A 102 1.09 37.14 30.47
CA GLY A 102 2.40 37.72 30.83
C GLY A 102 3.59 37.23 30.00
N LYS A 103 3.39 36.39 28.96
CA LYS A 103 4.46 35.88 28.07
C LYS A 103 4.18 36.27 26.61
N PRO A 104 4.38 37.54 26.22
CA PRO A 104 3.94 38.07 24.92
C PRO A 104 4.52 37.30 23.73
N LYS A 105 5.80 36.92 23.75
CA LYS A 105 6.42 36.12 22.68
C LYS A 105 5.73 34.77 22.46
N LYS A 106 5.35 34.06 23.54
CA LYS A 106 4.68 32.76 23.43
C LYS A 106 3.22 32.92 22.96
N LEU A 107 2.55 33.97 23.43
CA LEU A 107 1.19 34.31 23.00
C LEU A 107 1.14 34.65 21.50
N TRP A 108 2.08 35.45 21.01
CA TRP A 108 2.22 35.76 19.58
C TRP A 108 2.53 34.52 18.74
N ASN A 109 3.38 33.61 19.22
CA ASN A 109 3.62 32.34 18.53
C ASN A 109 2.35 31.49 18.41
N LEU A 110 1.57 31.36 19.49
CA LEU A 110 0.28 30.66 19.48
C LEU A 110 -0.73 31.33 18.53
N LEU A 111 -0.75 32.66 18.48
CA LEU A 111 -1.63 33.40 17.57
C LEU A 111 -1.20 33.20 16.11
N ASN A 112 0.10 33.15 15.84
CA ASN A 112 0.65 32.88 14.50
C ASN A 112 0.40 31.44 14.03
N THR A 113 0.23 30.45 14.92
CA THR A 113 -0.19 29.09 14.51
C THR A 113 -1.68 29.01 14.20
N LEU A 114 -2.50 29.82 14.86
CA LEU A 114 -3.95 29.89 14.66
C LEU A 114 -4.36 30.70 13.44
N THR A 115 -3.68 31.81 13.22
CA THR A 115 -3.89 32.70 12.09
C THR A 115 -3.05 32.13 10.98
N SER A 116 -3.64 31.77 9.84
CA SER A 116 -2.94 31.17 8.70
C SER A 116 -1.97 32.15 8.01
N ASN A 117 -1.11 32.85 8.74
CA ASN A 117 0.13 33.42 8.26
C ASN A 117 1.14 32.29 8.03
N LYS A 118 0.75 31.33 7.18
CA LYS A 118 1.74 30.56 6.44
C LYS A 118 2.39 31.58 5.53
N PHE A 119 3.48 32.22 5.98
CA PHE A 119 4.45 32.72 5.02
C PHE A 119 4.63 31.58 4.03
N LYS A 120 4.27 31.84 2.75
CA LYS A 120 4.32 30.83 1.69
C LYS A 120 5.66 30.10 1.86
N GLN A 121 5.64 28.85 2.31
CA GLN A 121 6.85 28.05 2.36
C GLN A 121 7.37 28.07 0.92
N ARG A 122 8.55 28.66 0.72
CA ARG A 122 9.16 28.71 -0.61
C ARG A 122 9.28 27.25 -1.07
N CYS A 123 8.60 26.90 -2.15
CA CYS A 123 8.62 25.54 -2.71
C CYS A 123 9.98 25.20 -3.34
N ALA A 124 10.78 26.22 -3.66
CA ALA A 124 12.12 26.06 -4.22
C ALA A 124 13.19 26.17 -3.12
N PRO A 125 14.31 25.41 -3.23
CA PRO A 125 15.45 25.61 -2.37
C PRO A 125 15.96 27.05 -2.50
N LEU A 126 16.43 27.63 -1.40
CA LEU A 126 16.88 29.03 -1.35
C LEU A 126 18.16 29.28 -2.16
N LYS A 127 18.91 28.22 -2.43
CA LYS A 127 20.24 28.25 -3.05
C LYS A 127 20.52 26.90 -3.70
N LEU A 128 21.11 26.91 -4.89
CA LEU A 128 21.65 25.74 -5.58
C LEU A 128 23.09 26.04 -6.01
N ILE A 129 24.01 25.10 -5.82
CA ILE A 129 25.39 25.22 -6.33
C ILE A 129 25.58 24.16 -7.41
N VAL A 130 25.90 24.59 -8.64
CA VAL A 130 26.25 23.70 -9.75
C VAL A 130 27.56 24.19 -10.34
N ASN A 131 28.54 23.29 -10.50
CA ASN A 131 29.87 23.60 -11.04
C ASN A 131 30.54 24.80 -10.36
N SER A 132 30.43 24.88 -9.02
CA SER A 132 30.97 25.98 -8.20
C SER A 132 30.32 27.36 -8.44
N ILE A 133 29.22 27.42 -9.19
CA ILE A 133 28.40 28.63 -9.38
C ILE A 133 27.17 28.54 -8.49
N GLU A 134 26.88 29.64 -7.80
CA GLU A 134 25.74 29.77 -6.89
C GLU A 134 24.54 30.43 -7.59
N PHE A 135 23.39 29.76 -7.51
CA PHE A 135 22.11 30.22 -8.02
C PHE A 135 21.14 30.44 -6.86
N THR A 136 20.54 31.63 -6.80
CA THR A 136 19.56 32.03 -5.77
C THR A 136 18.21 32.40 -6.35
N ASP A 137 18.10 32.57 -7.67
CA ASP A 137 16.83 32.86 -8.33
C ASP A 137 16.00 31.56 -8.51
N PRO A 138 14.73 31.52 -8.04
CA PRO A 138 13.91 30.33 -8.15
C PRO A 138 13.64 29.86 -9.59
N HIS A 139 13.55 30.78 -10.57
CA HIS A 139 13.33 30.40 -11.96
C HIS A 139 14.56 29.74 -12.55
N GLU A 140 15.75 30.29 -12.29
CA GLU A 140 17.02 29.67 -12.68
C GLU A 140 17.20 28.28 -12.06
N ILE A 141 16.93 28.13 -10.75
CA ILE A 141 17.01 26.84 -10.06
C ILE A 141 16.07 25.81 -10.73
N CYS A 142 14.82 26.17 -10.99
CA CYS A 142 13.87 25.28 -11.67
C CYS A 142 14.34 24.90 -13.08
N ASN A 143 14.88 25.86 -13.84
CA ASN A 143 15.41 25.58 -15.17
C ASN A 143 16.62 24.64 -15.14
N ILE A 144 17.50 24.77 -14.14
CA ILE A 144 18.62 23.85 -13.93
C ILE A 144 18.12 22.43 -13.66
N PHE A 145 17.14 22.28 -12.77
CA PHE A 145 16.52 20.97 -12.50
C PHE A 145 15.86 20.38 -13.75
N ASN A 146 15.08 21.19 -14.46
CA ASN A 146 14.40 20.76 -15.69
C ASN A 146 15.41 20.29 -16.74
N ASN A 147 16.48 21.06 -16.96
CA ASN A 147 17.54 20.69 -17.89
C ASN A 147 18.22 19.40 -17.45
N PHE A 148 18.63 19.29 -16.19
CA PHE A 148 19.29 18.09 -15.67
C PHE A 148 18.44 16.83 -15.92
N PHE A 149 17.17 16.84 -15.49
CA PHE A 149 16.32 15.66 -15.62
C PHE A 149 15.90 15.37 -17.06
N ALA A 150 15.79 16.39 -17.92
CA ALA A 150 15.54 16.18 -19.34
C ALA A 150 16.75 15.60 -20.09
N THR A 151 17.97 15.95 -19.69
CA THR A 151 19.20 15.57 -20.42
C THR A 151 19.91 14.35 -19.85
N ILE A 152 19.74 14.01 -18.56
CA ILE A 152 20.50 12.92 -17.93
C ILE A 152 20.20 11.55 -18.55
N GLY A 153 18.96 11.31 -18.98
CA GLY A 153 18.59 10.04 -19.64
C GLY A 153 19.34 9.83 -20.96
N PRO A 154 19.23 10.75 -21.94
CA PRO A 154 20.00 10.67 -23.19
C PRO A 154 21.52 10.66 -22.97
N TYR A 155 22.01 11.44 -22.01
CA TYR A 155 23.43 11.46 -21.66
C TYR A 155 23.94 10.09 -21.19
N LEU A 156 23.25 9.47 -20.22
CA LEU A 156 23.61 8.14 -19.72
C LEU A 156 23.47 7.07 -20.80
N ALA A 157 22.46 7.18 -21.67
CA ALA A 157 22.31 6.27 -22.81
C ALA A 157 23.48 6.39 -23.81
N TYR A 158 24.04 7.60 -24.00
CA TYR A 158 25.22 7.81 -24.83
C TYR A 158 26.50 7.23 -24.20
N GLU A 159 26.62 7.24 -22.87
CA GLU A 159 27.77 6.66 -22.17
C GLU A 159 27.83 5.12 -22.22
N ILE A 160 26.71 4.45 -22.54
CA ILE A 160 26.69 3.00 -22.70
C ILE A 160 27.46 2.61 -23.98
N PRO A 161 28.44 1.69 -23.91
CA PRO A 161 29.16 1.22 -25.09
C PRO A 161 28.21 0.66 -26.16
N ILE A 162 28.40 1.08 -27.42
CA ILE A 162 27.54 0.75 -28.58
C ILE A 162 27.30 -0.76 -28.73
N GLN A 163 28.28 -1.59 -28.37
CA GLN A 163 28.18 -3.05 -28.40
C GLN A 163 26.99 -3.61 -27.58
N PHE A 164 26.54 -2.89 -26.56
CA PHE A 164 25.39 -3.27 -25.73
C PHE A 164 24.06 -2.71 -26.24
N HIS A 165 24.07 -1.76 -27.19
CA HIS A 165 22.84 -1.20 -27.77
C HIS A 165 22.17 -2.18 -28.74
N VAL A 166 22.97 -2.96 -29.47
CA VAL A 166 22.47 -3.92 -30.46
C VAL A 166 22.17 -5.27 -29.82
N ASN A 167 22.97 -5.69 -28.83
CA ASN A 167 22.82 -6.98 -28.18
C ASN A 167 23.18 -6.92 -26.69
N TYR A 168 22.16 -6.68 -25.86
CA TYR A 168 22.30 -6.63 -24.40
C TYR A 168 22.80 -7.95 -23.79
N THR A 169 22.71 -9.08 -24.52
CA THR A 169 23.16 -10.38 -24.01
C THR A 169 24.67 -10.47 -23.84
N HIS A 170 25.46 -9.56 -24.43
CA HIS A 170 26.89 -9.45 -24.14
C HIS A 170 27.19 -8.87 -22.75
N ALA A 171 26.25 -8.13 -22.15
CA ALA A 171 26.35 -7.65 -20.77
C ALA A 171 25.89 -8.71 -19.76
N LEU A 172 25.17 -9.73 -20.23
CA LEU A 172 24.83 -10.88 -19.39
C LEU A 172 26.07 -11.76 -19.23
N PRO A 173 26.32 -12.33 -18.04
CA PRO A 173 27.30 -13.38 -17.91
C PRO A 173 26.95 -14.48 -18.91
N LYS A 174 27.96 -14.94 -19.68
CA LYS A 174 27.77 -16.08 -20.58
C LYS A 174 27.09 -17.18 -19.77
N PRO A 175 25.99 -17.78 -20.24
CA PRO A 175 25.40 -18.91 -19.55
C PRO A 175 26.53 -19.91 -19.36
N LEU A 176 26.83 -20.25 -18.11
CA LEU A 176 27.64 -21.41 -17.81
C LEU A 176 26.81 -22.57 -18.34
N LEU A 177 27.04 -22.95 -19.59
CA LEU A 177 26.58 -24.21 -20.16
C LEU A 177 27.38 -25.33 -19.47
N GLN A 178 27.21 -25.45 -18.15
CA GLN A 178 27.40 -26.71 -17.48
C GLN A 178 26.18 -27.54 -17.87
N ASN A 179 26.48 -28.74 -18.37
CA ASN A 179 25.54 -29.76 -18.83
C ASN A 179 24.61 -30.21 -17.70
N LEU A 180 23.71 -29.34 -17.25
CA LEU A 180 22.61 -29.67 -16.35
C LEU A 180 21.51 -30.30 -17.20
N GLN A 181 21.74 -31.54 -17.61
CA GLN A 181 20.64 -32.41 -18.04
C GLN A 181 19.95 -32.92 -16.77
N ILE A 182 18.80 -32.34 -16.47
CA ILE A 182 17.91 -32.85 -15.41
C ILE A 182 17.22 -34.08 -16.00
N ASN A 183 17.78 -35.26 -15.76
CA ASN A 183 17.28 -36.52 -16.32
C ASN A 183 16.04 -37.05 -15.57
N SER A 184 15.85 -36.63 -14.31
CA SER A 184 14.69 -36.98 -13.49
C SER A 184 14.51 -35.98 -12.35
N LEU A 185 13.26 -35.80 -11.92
CA LEU A 185 12.90 -35.11 -10.68
C LEU A 185 12.37 -36.16 -9.70
N ASP A 186 12.83 -36.11 -8.46
CA ASP A 186 12.29 -36.95 -7.40
C ASP A 186 10.85 -36.51 -7.07
N PRO A 187 9.96 -37.46 -6.73
CA PRO A 187 8.59 -37.10 -6.34
C PRO A 187 8.60 -36.29 -5.04
N CYS A 188 7.77 -35.26 -4.98
CA CYS A 188 7.51 -34.51 -3.77
C CYS A 188 6.66 -35.31 -2.79
N PHE A 189 6.96 -35.16 -1.50
CA PHE A 189 6.19 -35.70 -0.39
C PHE A 189 5.35 -34.61 0.30
N GLU A 190 4.27 -35.03 0.96
CA GLU A 190 3.40 -34.12 1.70
C GLU A 190 4.18 -33.33 2.76
N GLU A 191 5.11 -33.96 3.47
CA GLU A 191 5.96 -33.32 4.49
C GLU A 191 6.81 -32.17 3.93
N GLU A 192 7.34 -32.33 2.72
CA GLU A 192 8.15 -31.31 2.05
C GLU A 192 7.30 -30.10 1.69
N ILE A 193 6.12 -30.35 1.11
CA ILE A 193 5.16 -29.30 0.75
C ILE A 193 4.63 -28.60 2.01
N LEU A 194 4.41 -29.33 3.10
CA LEU A 194 4.04 -28.76 4.38
C LEU A 194 5.11 -27.79 4.89
N ASN A 195 6.37 -28.21 4.82
CA ASN A 195 7.50 -27.41 5.26
C ASN A 195 7.63 -26.14 4.40
N ILE A 196 7.48 -26.27 3.08
CA ILE A 196 7.47 -25.12 2.15
C ILE A 196 6.35 -24.15 2.52
N ILE A 197 5.11 -24.63 2.69
CA ILE A 197 3.96 -23.79 3.05
C ILE A 197 4.19 -23.06 4.37
N ASN A 198 4.74 -23.75 5.39
CA ASN A 198 5.03 -23.14 6.68
C ASN A 198 6.08 -22.03 6.58
N ASN A 199 7.08 -22.21 5.71
CA ASN A 199 8.18 -21.27 5.51
C ASN A 199 7.85 -20.10 4.57
N LEU A 200 6.68 -20.09 3.92
CA LEU A 200 6.23 -18.94 3.12
C LEU A 200 6.17 -17.67 3.96
N ASP A 201 6.59 -16.52 3.42
CA ASP A 201 6.44 -15.26 4.13
C ASP A 201 4.95 -14.89 4.27
N SER A 202 4.49 -14.75 5.51
CA SER A 202 3.12 -14.35 5.84
C SER A 202 2.82 -12.90 5.44
N ASN A 203 3.83 -12.08 5.16
CA ASN A 203 3.69 -10.67 4.77
C ASN A 203 3.87 -10.43 3.26
N SER A 204 4.02 -11.50 2.47
CA SER A 204 4.06 -11.39 1.02
C SER A 204 2.79 -10.73 0.48
N SER A 205 2.98 -9.92 -0.57
CA SER A 205 1.88 -9.34 -1.32
C SER A 205 1.08 -10.44 -2.03
N VAL A 206 -0.20 -10.18 -2.24
CA VAL A 206 -1.13 -11.10 -2.89
C VAL A 206 -0.89 -11.11 -4.41
N GLY A 207 -0.91 -12.29 -5.02
CA GLY A 207 -0.74 -12.47 -6.46
C GLY A 207 -2.00 -12.16 -7.27
N LEU A 208 -1.95 -12.44 -8.57
CA LEU A 208 -3.09 -12.28 -9.51
C LEU A 208 -4.28 -13.17 -9.14
N ASP A 209 -4.04 -14.27 -8.42
CA ASP A 209 -5.05 -15.20 -7.93
C ASP A 209 -5.88 -14.62 -6.78
N GLY A 210 -5.42 -13.56 -6.10
CA GLY A 210 -6.10 -13.00 -4.93
C GLY A 210 -5.94 -13.83 -3.65
N ILE A 211 -5.10 -14.86 -3.64
CA ILE A 211 -4.91 -15.76 -2.49
C ILE A 211 -3.67 -15.33 -1.71
N SER A 212 -3.84 -15.01 -0.42
CA SER A 212 -2.70 -14.65 0.44
C SER A 212 -2.00 -15.89 1.02
N THR A 213 -0.71 -15.77 1.32
CA THR A 213 0.07 -16.83 1.99
C THR A 213 -0.51 -17.21 3.35
N LYS A 214 -1.15 -16.26 4.05
CA LYS A 214 -1.87 -16.53 5.31
C LYS A 214 -3.03 -17.50 5.11
N VAL A 215 -3.81 -17.33 4.05
CA VAL A 215 -4.92 -18.23 3.72
C VAL A 215 -4.38 -19.62 3.44
N ILE A 216 -3.33 -19.73 2.62
CA ILE A 216 -2.69 -21.00 2.28
C ILE A 216 -2.21 -21.72 3.53
N LYS A 217 -1.60 -21.02 4.49
CA LYS A 217 -1.19 -21.59 5.78
C LYS A 217 -2.38 -22.06 6.64
N CYS A 218 -3.52 -21.38 6.58
CA CYS A 218 -4.73 -21.76 7.32
C CYS A 218 -5.39 -23.01 6.74
N VAL A 219 -5.38 -23.20 5.41
CA VAL A 219 -6.03 -24.34 4.75
C VAL A 219 -5.05 -25.44 4.36
N LYS A 220 -3.78 -25.36 4.79
CA LYS A 220 -2.70 -26.25 4.36
C LYS A 220 -3.04 -27.72 4.51
N ASP A 221 -3.66 -28.11 5.63
CA ASP A 221 -4.00 -29.51 5.93
C ASP A 221 -5.06 -30.07 4.96
N LEU A 222 -5.88 -29.20 4.35
CA LEU A 222 -6.90 -29.58 3.37
C LEU A 222 -6.35 -29.65 1.94
N ILE A 223 -5.34 -28.84 1.61
CA ILE A 223 -4.84 -28.70 0.24
C ILE A 223 -3.56 -29.49 -0.02
N ILE A 224 -2.86 -29.94 1.02
CA ILE A 224 -1.54 -30.58 0.93
C ILE A 224 -1.54 -31.82 0.02
N ASN A 225 -2.51 -32.71 0.19
CA ASN A 225 -2.65 -33.92 -0.61
C ASN A 225 -2.89 -33.58 -2.09
N SER A 226 -3.80 -32.63 -2.35
CA SER A 226 -4.08 -32.15 -3.71
C SER A 226 -2.88 -31.48 -4.36
N LEU A 227 -2.14 -30.65 -3.63
CA LEU A 227 -0.93 -30.00 -4.14
C LEU A 227 0.17 -31.03 -4.45
N THR A 228 0.39 -32.00 -3.57
CA THR A 228 1.40 -33.05 -3.75
C THR A 228 1.16 -33.86 -5.01
N LYS A 229 -0.09 -34.30 -5.22
CA LYS A 229 -0.48 -35.00 -6.45
C LYS A 229 -0.26 -34.16 -7.71
N ASN A 230 -0.63 -32.88 -7.64
CA ASN A 230 -0.47 -31.97 -8.77
C ASN A 230 0.99 -31.70 -9.11
N PHE A 231 1.87 -31.50 -8.11
CA PHE A 231 3.31 -31.31 -8.35
C PHE A 231 3.95 -32.57 -8.94
N ASN A 232 3.64 -33.75 -8.43
CA ASN A 232 4.19 -35.00 -8.96
C ASN A 232 3.73 -35.26 -10.40
N LYS A 233 2.47 -34.97 -10.73
CA LYS A 233 1.95 -35.02 -12.10
C LYS A 233 2.67 -34.03 -13.03
N LEU A 234 2.99 -32.82 -12.54
CA LEU A 234 3.78 -31.86 -13.31
C LEU A 234 5.18 -32.40 -13.57
N PHE A 235 5.87 -32.94 -12.56
CA PHE A 235 7.21 -33.50 -12.71
C PHE A 235 7.25 -34.62 -13.75
N GLU A 236 6.28 -35.52 -13.73
CA GLU A 236 6.14 -36.57 -14.76
C GLU A 236 5.95 -35.98 -16.17
N THR A 237 5.17 -34.90 -16.31
CA THR A 237 4.90 -34.27 -17.62
C THR A 237 6.13 -33.53 -18.16
N PHE A 238 6.90 -32.87 -17.29
CA PHE A 238 8.07 -32.07 -17.68
C PHE A 238 9.31 -32.92 -18.06
N ILE A 239 9.40 -34.18 -17.64
CA ILE A 239 10.53 -35.08 -17.93
C ILE A 239 10.35 -35.80 -19.30
N VAL A 240 9.16 -35.72 -19.91
CA VAL A 240 8.82 -36.44 -21.16
C VAL A 240 8.97 -35.58 -22.43
N LEU A 241 9.47 -34.34 -22.31
CA LEU A 241 9.77 -33.42 -23.44
C LEU A 241 11.27 -33.15 -23.55
#